data_AF-A0A7C9QT15-F1
#
_entry.id   AF-A0A7C9QT15-F1
#
_cell.length_a   1.000
_cell.length_b   1.000
_cell.length_c   1.000
_cell.angle_alpha   90.00
_cell.angle_beta   90.00
_cell.angle_gamma   90.00
#
_symmetry.space_group_name_H-M   'P 1'
#
loop_
_entity.id
_entity.type
_entity.pdbx_description
1 polymer ?
#
loop_
_entity_poly.entity_id
_entity_poly.type
_entity_poly.pdbx_seq_one_letter_code
_entity_poly.pdbx_strand_id
1 'polypeptide(L)'
;MPRPADIAVALFTVAACAVAATFVDAAIGVSDATPRLAERAALVERLGLTDLSLFTEARYTRHLSQADAHAPFQDHPFAIEHFPSGSLVTPPRHQGGH
;
A
#
# COMPACT_ATOMS: atom_id res chain seq x y z
N MET A 1 35.43 -25.77 -14.42
CA MET A 1 35.13 -24.77 -13.36
C MET A 1 34.20 -23.73 -13.96
N PRO A 2 33.00 -23.49 -13.40
CA PRO A 2 32.11 -22.44 -13.88
C PRO A 2 32.82 -21.08 -13.79
N ARG A 3 32.58 -20.19 -14.75
CA ARG A 3 33.16 -18.85 -14.72
C ARG A 3 32.37 -18.01 -13.70
N PRO A 4 33.00 -17.03 -13.04
CA PRO A 4 32.29 -16.13 -12.11
C PRO A 4 31.10 -15.41 -12.77
N ALA A 5 31.18 -15.15 -14.09
CA ALA A 5 30.09 -14.56 -14.85
C ALA A 5 28.85 -15.48 -14.93
N ASP A 6 29.05 -16.79 -15.11
CA ASP A 6 27.95 -17.77 -15.20
C ASP A 6 27.19 -17.82 -13.85
N ILE A 7 27.92 -17.72 -12.74
CA ILE A 7 27.34 -17.66 -11.38
C ILE A 7 26.54 -16.37 -11.19
N ALA A 8 27.09 -15.23 -11.60
CA ALA A 8 26.39 -13.95 -11.48
C ALA A 8 25.08 -13.93 -12.30
N VAL A 9 25.11 -14.42 -13.54
CA VAL A 9 23.91 -14.53 -14.38
C VAL A 9 22.88 -15.46 -13.76
N ALA A 10 23.29 -16.60 -13.23
CA ALA A 10 22.38 -17.51 -12.53
C ALA A 10 21.72 -16.84 -11.32
N LEU A 11 22.50 -16.12 -10.49
CA LEU A 11 21.97 -15.39 -9.34
C LEU A 11 20.98 -14.29 -9.74
N PHE A 12 21.30 -13.48 -10.74
CA PHE A 12 20.38 -12.45 -11.22
C PHE A 12 19.09 -13.04 -11.79
N THR A 13 19.19 -14.16 -12.50
CA THR A 13 18.01 -14.85 -13.04
C THR A 13 17.12 -15.37 -11.91
N VAL A 14 17.71 -16.00 -10.89
CA VAL A 14 16.98 -16.46 -9.71
C VAL A 14 16.33 -15.29 -8.96
N ALA A 15 17.06 -14.19 -8.77
CA ALA A 15 16.53 -12.99 -8.12
C ALA A 15 15.36 -12.37 -8.92
N ALA A 16 15.49 -12.28 -10.24
CA ALA A 16 14.43 -11.79 -11.11
C ALA A 16 13.18 -12.69 -11.05
N CYS A 17 13.36 -14.01 -11.06
CA CYS A 17 12.27 -14.96 -10.87
C CYS A 17 11.59 -14.80 -9.50
N ALA A 18 12.37 -14.59 -8.43
CA ALA A 18 11.83 -14.36 -7.09
C ALA A 18 11.00 -13.06 -7.03
N VAL A 19 11.48 -11.98 -7.65
CA VAL A 19 10.72 -10.73 -7.78
C VAL A 19 9.44 -10.93 -8.59
N ALA A 20 9.50 -11.64 -9.72
CA ALA A 20 8.29 -11.94 -10.50
C ALA A 20 7.27 -12.75 -9.70
N ALA A 21 7.73 -13.69 -8.86
CA ALA A 21 6.86 -14.46 -7.98
C ALA A 21 6.11 -13.59 -6.96
N THR A 22 6.70 -12.52 -6.43
CA THR A 22 5.99 -11.62 -5.50
C THR A 22 4.86 -10.86 -6.17
N PHE A 23 4.99 -10.50 -7.45
CA PHE A 23 3.90 -9.88 -8.21
C PHE A 23 2.76 -10.86 -8.49
N VAL A 24 3.08 -12.13 -8.76
CA VAL A 24 2.06 -13.17 -8.93
C VAL A 24 1.32 -13.42 -7.62
N ASP A 25 2.04 -13.55 -6.51
CA ASP A 25 1.45 -13.69 -5.17
C ASP A 25 0.55 -12.51 -4.82
N ALA A 26 1.01 -11.28 -5.08
CA ALA A 26 0.22 -10.07 -4.87
C ALA A 26 -1.05 -10.06 -5.74
N ALA A 27 -0.98 -10.47 -7.01
CA ALA A 27 -2.14 -10.50 -7.90
C ALA A 27 -3.20 -11.52 -7.43
N ILE A 28 -2.76 -12.67 -6.94
CA ILE A 28 -3.63 -13.69 -6.33
C ILE A 28 -4.26 -13.11 -5.05
N GLY A 29 -3.46 -12.52 -4.16
CA GLY A 29 -3.93 -11.92 -2.91
C GLY A 29 -4.96 -10.81 -3.12
N VAL A 30 -4.78 -9.94 -4.13
CA VAL A 30 -5.74 -8.89 -4.48
C VAL A 30 -7.06 -9.48 -4.98
N SER A 31 -7.00 -10.52 -5.80
CA SER A 31 -8.19 -11.20 -6.33
C SER A 31 -9.04 -11.80 -5.19
N ASP A 32 -8.39 -12.40 -4.19
CA ASP A 32 -9.05 -12.96 -3.01
C ASP A 32 -9.55 -11.89 -2.03
N ALA A 33 -8.86 -10.75 -1.94
CA ALA A 33 -9.21 -9.66 -1.03
C ALA A 33 -10.42 -8.84 -1.53
N THR A 34 -10.56 -8.66 -2.84
CA THR A 34 -11.62 -7.85 -3.46
C THR A 34 -13.04 -8.22 -3.01
N PRO A 35 -13.50 -9.49 -3.08
CA PRO A 35 -14.84 -9.86 -2.62
C PRO A 35 -15.02 -9.63 -1.11
N ARG A 36 -13.97 -9.86 -0.31
CA ARG A 36 -13.99 -9.62 1.15
C ARG A 36 -14.11 -8.12 1.48
N LEU A 37 -13.51 -7.25 0.67
CA LEU A 37 -13.65 -5.80 0.81
C LEU A 37 -15.08 -5.36 0.49
N ALA A 38 -15.70 -5.90 -0.56
CA ALA A 38 -17.09 -5.61 -0.91
C ALA A 38 -18.07 -6.04 0.20
N GLU A 39 -17.86 -7.22 0.79
CA GLU A 39 -18.68 -7.70 1.92
C GLU A 39 -18.55 -6.78 3.15
N ARG A 40 -17.34 -6.34 3.48
CA ARG A 40 -17.10 -5.40 4.59
C ARG A 40 -17.72 -4.03 4.33
N ALA A 41 -17.66 -3.53 3.11
CA ALA A 41 -18.31 -2.28 2.73
C ALA A 41 -19.84 -2.35 2.93
N ALA A 42 -20.46 -3.47 2.55
CA ALA A 42 -21.88 -3.69 2.82
C ALA A 42 -22.20 -3.75 4.33
N LEU A 43 -21.29 -4.30 5.16
CA LEU A 43 -21.46 -4.28 6.62
C LEU A 43 -21.33 -2.87 7.20
N VAL A 44 -20.39 -2.06 6.72
CA VAL A 44 -20.22 -0.65 7.11
C VAL A 44 -21.52 0.12 6.85
N GLU A 45 -22.11 -0.04 5.66
CA GLU A 45 -23.40 0.57 5.31
C GLU A 45 -24.53 0.10 6.24
N ARG A 46 -24.65 -1.22 6.45
CA ARG A 46 -25.70 -1.80 7.30
C ARG A 46 -25.60 -1.38 8.77
N LEU A 47 -24.39 -1.12 9.26
CA LEU A 47 -24.13 -0.71 10.64
C LEU A 47 -24.15 0.82 10.81
N GLY A 48 -24.29 1.59 9.72
CA GLY A 48 -24.24 3.04 9.74
C GLY A 48 -22.87 3.58 10.16
N LEU A 49 -21.80 2.83 9.89
CA LEU A 49 -20.43 3.30 10.13
C LEU A 49 -20.05 4.31 9.06
N THR A 50 -19.24 5.29 9.43
CA THR A 50 -18.83 6.37 8.51
C THR A 50 -17.91 5.88 7.41
N ASP A 51 -17.05 4.88 7.68
CA ASP A 51 -16.14 4.30 6.69
C ASP A 51 -15.61 2.91 7.10
N LEU A 52 -15.03 2.20 6.13
CA LEU A 52 -14.26 0.98 6.32
C LEU A 52 -12.83 1.31 6.75
N SER A 53 -12.49 1.00 8.01
CA SER A 53 -11.11 1.15 8.51
C SER A 53 -10.17 0.14 7.81
N LEU A 54 -9.45 0.60 6.79
CA LEU A 54 -8.46 -0.22 6.07
C LEU A 54 -7.23 -0.54 6.92
N PHE A 55 -6.92 0.34 7.88
CA PHE A 55 -5.87 0.19 8.88
C PHE A 55 -6.44 0.53 10.25
N THR A 56 -5.96 -0.15 11.30
CA THR A 56 -6.32 0.17 12.69
C THR A 56 -5.49 1.33 13.24
N GLU A 57 -4.48 1.77 12.49
CA GLU A 57 -3.47 2.75 12.87
C GLU A 57 -4.00 4.20 12.74
N ALA A 58 -3.12 5.20 12.84
CA ALA A 58 -3.42 6.60 13.15
C ALA A 58 -4.63 7.22 12.40
N ARG A 59 -5.34 8.16 13.06
CA ARG A 59 -6.67 8.68 12.67
C ARG A 59 -6.79 9.14 11.20
N TYR A 60 -5.72 9.62 10.56
CA TYR A 60 -5.70 10.10 9.18
C TYR A 60 -5.64 8.98 8.12
N THR A 61 -5.27 7.75 8.47
CA THR A 61 -5.27 6.60 7.55
C THR A 61 -6.66 5.96 7.42
N ARG A 62 -7.62 6.42 8.25
CA ARG A 62 -9.02 5.96 8.27
C ARG A 62 -9.96 6.76 7.38
N HIS A 63 -9.57 7.97 6.99
CA HIS A 63 -10.27 8.77 5.99
C HIS A 63 -9.26 9.79 5.48
N LEU A 64 -8.59 9.50 4.36
CA LEU A 64 -7.58 10.39 3.77
C LEU A 64 -8.13 11.80 3.50
N SER A 65 -9.45 11.91 3.25
CA SER A 65 -10.17 13.16 3.06
C SER A 65 -10.54 13.91 4.35
N GLN A 66 -10.42 13.29 5.53
CA GLN A 66 -10.66 13.92 6.84
C GLN A 66 -9.42 13.95 7.74
N ALA A 67 -8.22 13.77 7.15
CA ALA A 67 -6.98 14.03 7.84
C ALA A 67 -6.97 15.49 8.33
N ASP A 68 -6.86 15.67 9.64
CA ASP A 68 -6.94 16.98 10.27
C ASP A 68 -5.77 17.87 9.81
N ALA A 69 -6.08 18.93 9.06
CA ALA A 69 -5.09 19.92 8.61
C ALA A 69 -4.38 20.64 9.77
N HIS A 70 -4.87 20.47 11.01
CA HIS A 70 -4.35 21.09 12.22
C HIS A 70 -3.45 20.16 13.07
N ALA A 71 -3.02 19.00 12.56
CA ALA A 71 -1.88 18.31 13.15
C ALA A 71 -0.59 19.08 12.76
N PRO A 72 0.07 19.82 13.67
CA PRO A 72 1.38 20.37 13.38
C PRO A 72 2.31 19.17 13.17
N PHE A 73 3.14 19.18 12.13
CA PHE A 73 3.89 18.02 11.61
C PHE A 73 3.05 17.08 10.74
N GLN A 74 2.46 17.64 9.68
CA GLN A 74 1.84 16.88 8.59
C GLN A 74 2.80 15.80 8.09
N ASP A 75 2.35 14.55 8.12
CA ASP A 75 3.03 13.46 7.43
C ASP A 75 3.02 13.77 5.93
N HIS A 76 4.16 14.22 5.43
CA HIS A 76 4.38 14.36 4.00
C HIS A 76 4.42 12.96 3.36
N PRO A 77 4.14 12.81 2.05
CA PRO A 77 4.52 11.60 1.34
C PRO A 77 6.00 11.30 1.65
N PHE A 78 6.28 10.12 2.23
CA PHE A 78 7.57 9.70 2.82
C PHE A 78 7.92 10.19 4.24
N ALA A 79 6.98 10.65 5.06
CA ALA A 79 7.25 10.87 6.47
C ALA A 79 7.75 9.56 7.11
N ILE A 80 8.83 9.65 7.90
CA ILE A 80 9.34 8.49 8.65
C ILE A 80 8.40 8.30 9.84
N GLU A 81 7.28 7.66 9.57
CA GLU A 81 6.35 7.24 10.59
C GLU A 81 6.54 5.77 10.95
N HIS A 82 6.01 5.39 12.11
CA HIS A 82 6.10 4.01 12.59
C HIS A 82 5.06 3.09 11.96
N PHE A 83 4.07 3.67 11.27
CA PHE A 83 2.98 2.91 10.69
C PHE A 83 3.30 2.54 9.23
N PRO A 84 3.18 1.26 8.82
CA PRO A 84 3.46 0.83 7.46
C PRO A 84 2.56 1.50 6.40
N SER A 85 1.38 2.00 6.79
CA SER A 85 0.39 2.63 5.90
C SER A 85 0.87 3.89 5.19
N GLY A 86 1.77 4.69 5.77
CA GLY A 86 2.27 5.93 5.17
C GLY A 86 3.06 5.70 3.89
N SER A 87 3.59 4.50 3.69
CA SER A 87 4.25 4.11 2.43
C SER A 87 3.28 3.93 1.26
N LEU A 88 1.96 3.80 1.53
CA LEU A 88 0.92 3.58 0.51
C LEU A 88 0.29 4.90 0.01
N VAL A 89 0.59 6.03 0.66
CA VAL A 89 0.04 7.33 0.31
C VAL A 89 0.93 7.99 -0.76
N THR A 90 0.38 8.19 -1.96
CA THR A 90 1.08 8.91 -3.03
C THR A 90 1.17 10.41 -2.74
N PRO A 91 2.23 11.10 -3.19
CA PRO A 91 2.31 12.55 -3.07
C PRO A 91 1.07 13.25 -3.64
N PRO A 92 0.63 14.38 -3.04
CA PRO A 92 -0.41 15.20 -3.63
C PRO A 92 -0.01 15.57 -5.05
N ARG A 93 -0.92 15.38 -6.02
CA ARG A 93 -0.70 15.87 -7.38
C ARG A 93 -0.66 17.39 -7.32
N HIS A 94 0.49 17.99 -7.61
CA HIS A 94 0.61 19.44 -7.76
C HIS A 94 -0.34 19.87 -8.89
N GLN A 95 -1.51 20.43 -8.55
CA GLN A 95 -2.33 21.13 -9.52
C GLN A 95 -1.50 22.33 -9.99
N GLY A 96 -0.94 22.23 -11.21
CA GLY A 96 -0.32 23.36 -11.88
C GLY A 96 -1.34 24.49 -11.93
N GLY A 97 -0.99 25.62 -11.33
CA GLY A 97 -1.83 26.80 -11.32
C GLY A 97 -2.07 27.29 -12.74
N HIS A 98 -3.35 27.38 -13.09
CA HIS A 98 -3.90 28.37 -14.02
C HIS A 98 -5.22 28.86 -13.43
#